data_AF-A0A7R9QKX7-F1
#
_entry.id   AF-A0A7R9QKX7-F1
#
_cell.length_a   1.000
_cell.length_b   1.000
_cell.length_c   1.000
_cell.angle_alpha   90.00
_cell.angle_beta   90.00
_cell.angle_gamma   90.00
#
_symmetry.space_group_name_H-M   'P 1'
#
loop_
_entity.id
_entity.type
_entity.pdbx_description
1 polymer ?
#
loop_
_entity_poly.entity_id
_entity_poly.type
_entity_poly.pdbx_seq_one_letter_code
_entity_poly.pdbx_strand_id
1 'polypeptide(L)'
;MVWKEKYRHPTSQSDSWKATVSRIVGQGYKVIVSACWYLNYISYGQDWEKYYRCDPTKSLADDREKALVLGGEACMWGEYVDGTNVLSRLWPRASAVAERLWSNPLDTNDIESAKFRLDQHRCRMLRRGIPAQPILNGFCGDYEWEMNANEL
;
A
#
# COMPACT_ATOMS: atom_id res chain seq x y z
N MET A 1 11.16 12.48 5.38
CA MET A 1 10.11 11.43 5.42
C MET A 1 8.83 12.07 5.96
N VAL A 2 7.67 11.87 5.30
CA VAL A 2 6.37 12.41 5.73
C VAL A 2 5.47 11.25 6.15
N TRP A 3 5.15 11.19 7.45
CA TRP A 3 4.29 10.17 8.05
C TRP A 3 3.04 10.83 8.65
N LYS A 4 2.00 10.03 8.88
CA LYS A 4 0.73 10.53 9.45
C LYS A 4 0.82 10.49 10.96
N GLU A 5 0.67 11.65 11.60
CA GLU A 5 0.57 11.79 13.06
C GLU A 5 -0.86 12.21 13.42
N LYS A 6 -1.63 11.31 14.07
CA LYS A 6 -3.06 11.55 14.40
C LYS A 6 -3.26 12.25 15.76
N TYR A 7 -2.24 12.29 16.61
CA TYR A 7 -2.33 12.72 18.01
C TYR A 7 -1.79 14.13 18.30
N ARG A 8 -1.63 15.00 17.29
CA ARG A 8 -1.19 16.38 17.51
C ARG A 8 -2.32 17.22 18.16
N HIS A 9 -1.98 17.98 19.19
CA HIS A 9 -2.89 18.79 20.02
C HIS A 9 -3.87 19.66 19.20
N PRO A 10 -5.11 19.88 19.69
CA PRO A 10 -6.21 20.51 18.95
C PRO A 10 -6.02 22.00 18.61
N THR A 11 -4.93 22.63 19.04
CA THR A 11 -4.59 24.04 18.72
C THR A 11 -3.85 24.21 17.40
N SER A 12 -3.35 23.13 16.79
CA SER A 12 -2.83 23.15 15.42
C SER A 12 -3.84 22.50 14.50
N GLN A 13 -4.37 23.26 13.53
CA GLN A 13 -5.06 22.68 12.37
C GLN A 13 -4.24 21.48 11.87
N SER A 14 -4.81 20.27 11.86
CA SER A 14 -4.06 19.11 11.38
C SER A 14 -3.89 19.29 9.87
N ASP A 15 -2.77 19.84 9.44
CA ASP A 15 -2.44 19.92 8.03
C ASP A 15 -2.52 18.50 7.46
N SER A 16 -3.34 18.32 6.42
CA SER A 16 -3.38 17.04 5.72
C SER A 16 -1.96 16.67 5.30
N TRP A 17 -1.64 15.37 5.28
CA TRP A 17 -0.30 14.94 4.85
C TRP A 17 0.06 15.47 3.45
N LYS A 18 -0.94 15.69 2.59
CA LYS A 18 -0.78 16.32 1.26
C LYS A 18 -0.30 17.77 1.37
N ALA A 19 -0.92 18.57 2.25
CA ALA A 19 -0.49 19.94 2.51
C ALA A 19 0.94 19.98 3.09
N THR A 20 1.29 19.02 3.95
CA THR A 20 2.66 18.87 4.46
C THR A 20 3.65 18.54 3.35
N VAL A 21 3.31 17.62 2.43
CA VAL A 21 4.14 17.32 1.25
C VAL A 21 4.33 18.56 0.39
N SER A 22 3.25 19.25 0.00
CA SER A 22 3.32 20.47 -0.81
C SER A 22 4.18 21.54 -0.16
N ARG A 23 4.06 21.75 1.16
CA ARG A 23 4.88 22.72 1.89
C ARG A 23 6.37 22.37 1.88
N ILE A 24 6.73 21.11 2.14
CA ILE A 24 8.14 20.67 2.20
C ILE A 24 8.78 20.70 0.81
N VAL A 25 8.03 20.25 -0.20
CA VAL A 25 8.46 20.26 -1.59
C VAL A 25 8.61 21.70 -2.12
N GLY A 26 7.68 22.60 -1.80
CA GLY A 26 7.78 24.02 -2.15
C GLY A 26 8.96 24.74 -1.48
N GLN A 27 9.55 24.16 -0.43
CA GLN A 27 10.81 24.61 0.17
C GLN A 27 12.06 23.99 -0.48
N GLY A 28 11.90 23.17 -1.53
CA GLY A 28 13.00 22.54 -2.27
C GLY A 28 13.53 21.25 -1.66
N TYR A 29 12.88 20.69 -0.64
CA TYR A 29 13.34 19.45 0.00
C TYR A 29 12.78 18.21 -0.70
N LYS A 30 13.63 17.17 -0.75
CA LYS A 30 13.23 15.84 -1.21
C LYS A 30 12.41 15.11 -0.14
N VAL A 31 11.38 14.38 -0.56
CA VAL A 31 10.46 13.67 0.35
C VAL A 31 10.26 12.21 -0.03
N ILE A 32 10.11 11.39 1.01
CA ILE A 32 9.55 10.02 0.94
C ILE A 32 8.23 10.07 1.71
N VAL A 33 7.16 9.55 1.12
CA VAL A 33 5.82 9.60 1.70
C VAL A 33 5.40 8.24 2.23
N SER A 34 4.94 8.19 3.47
CA SER A 34 4.41 6.97 4.10
C SER A 34 2.99 7.16 4.66
N ALA A 35 2.51 8.42 4.72
CA ALA A 35 1.31 8.82 5.45
C ALA A 35 -0.01 8.15 5.00
N CYS A 36 -0.10 7.65 3.77
CA CYS A 36 -1.27 6.95 3.26
C CYS A 36 -1.09 5.42 3.17
N TRP A 37 0.09 4.89 3.50
CA TRP A 37 0.43 3.48 3.37
C TRP A 37 0.71 2.82 4.73
N TYR A 38 -0.12 3.10 5.72
CA TYR A 38 -0.10 2.43 7.03
C TYR A 38 -0.90 1.13 6.94
N LEU A 39 -0.20 0.01 6.74
CA LEU A 39 -0.80 -1.31 6.56
C LEU A 39 -1.26 -1.95 7.88
N ASN A 40 -0.79 -1.46 9.03
CA ASN A 40 -1.28 -1.89 10.34
C ASN A 40 -2.75 -1.49 10.57
N TYR A 41 -3.24 -0.44 9.91
CA TYR A 41 -4.65 -0.06 9.95
C TYR A 41 -5.50 -0.95 9.04
N ILE A 42 -6.02 -2.01 9.65
CA ILE A 42 -6.98 -2.93 9.03
C ILE A 42 -8.39 -2.36 9.02
N SER A 43 -9.15 -2.64 7.97
CA SER A 43 -10.57 -2.34 7.84
C SER A 43 -11.26 -3.51 7.14
N TYR A 44 -12.55 -3.72 7.42
CA TYR A 44 -13.32 -4.76 6.74
C TYR A 44 -13.36 -4.53 5.22
N GLY A 45 -13.26 -5.62 4.45
CA GLY A 45 -13.30 -5.60 2.98
C GLY A 45 -11.94 -5.38 2.30
N GLN A 46 -11.98 -4.93 1.04
CA GLN A 46 -10.82 -4.75 0.17
C GLN A 46 -10.06 -3.44 0.45
N ASP A 47 -9.35 -3.39 1.57
CA ASP A 47 -8.63 -2.18 1.98
C ASP A 47 -7.34 -1.90 1.18
N TRP A 48 -6.96 -2.76 0.23
CA TRP A 48 -5.83 -2.51 -0.66
C TRP A 48 -6.12 -1.36 -1.64
N GLU A 49 -7.38 -1.12 -1.97
CA GLU A 49 -7.83 -0.09 -2.93
C GLU A 49 -7.41 1.32 -2.50
N LYS A 50 -7.53 1.66 -1.21
CA LYS A 50 -7.12 2.97 -0.68
C LYS A 50 -5.60 3.17 -0.80
N TYR A 51 -4.81 2.11 -0.68
CA TYR A 51 -3.37 2.17 -0.83
C TYR A 51 -3.00 2.34 -2.31
N TYR A 52 -3.69 1.63 -3.20
CA TYR A 52 -3.51 1.75 -4.65
C TYR A 52 -3.87 3.15 -5.16
N ARG A 53 -4.97 3.75 -4.69
CA ARG A 53 -5.40 5.12 -5.08
C ARG A 53 -4.52 6.24 -4.51
N CYS A 54 -3.66 5.95 -3.54
CA CYS A 54 -2.81 6.98 -2.98
C CYS A 54 -1.72 7.36 -3.98
N ASP A 55 -1.77 8.60 -4.48
CA ASP A 55 -0.73 9.21 -5.28
C ASP A 55 -0.15 10.42 -4.51
N PRO A 56 1.13 10.36 -4.08
CA PRO A 56 1.77 11.44 -3.34
C PRO A 56 2.05 12.69 -4.19
N THR A 57 2.03 12.56 -5.52
CA THR A 57 2.33 13.65 -6.46
C THR A 57 1.08 14.40 -6.94
N LYS A 58 -0.11 13.83 -6.71
CA LYS A 58 -1.38 14.35 -7.23
C LYS A 58 -1.75 15.76 -6.78
N SER A 59 -1.25 16.22 -5.61
CA SER A 59 -1.51 17.57 -5.10
C SER A 59 -0.45 18.60 -5.54
N LEU A 60 0.55 18.19 -6.33
CA LEU A 60 1.62 19.06 -6.81
C LEU A 60 1.35 19.45 -8.26
N ALA A 61 1.40 20.74 -8.56
CA ALA A 61 1.12 21.25 -9.90
C ALA A 61 2.38 21.27 -10.79
N ASP A 62 3.54 21.62 -10.24
CA ASP A 62 4.81 21.73 -10.96
C ASP A 62 5.52 20.37 -11.06
N ASP A 63 5.99 20.02 -12.25
CA ASP A 63 6.77 18.79 -12.46
C ASP A 63 8.11 18.81 -11.73
N ARG A 64 8.70 20.00 -11.49
CA ARG A 64 9.90 20.14 -10.65
C ARG A 64 9.62 19.77 -9.20
N GLU A 65 8.45 20.14 -8.69
CA GLU A 65 7.99 19.76 -7.36
C GLU A 65 7.72 18.26 -7.28
N LYS A 66 7.06 17.67 -8.29
CA LYS A 66 6.83 16.22 -8.35
C LYS A 66 8.15 15.45 -8.35
N ALA A 67 9.20 15.95 -9.01
CA ALA A 67 10.52 15.33 -9.03
C ALA A 67 11.23 15.31 -7.66
N LEU A 68 10.80 16.15 -6.71
CA LEU A 68 11.30 16.11 -5.33
C LEU A 68 10.64 15.01 -4.49
N VAL A 69 9.54 14.42 -4.96
CA VAL A 69 8.96 13.21 -4.36
C VAL A 69 9.73 11.99 -4.86
N LEU A 70 10.61 11.45 -4.00
CA LEU A 70 11.47 10.33 -4.36
C LEU A 70 10.74 8.98 -4.43
N GLY A 71 9.54 8.92 -3.85
CA GLY A 71 8.74 7.71 -3.77
C GLY A 71 8.09 7.59 -2.40
N GLY A 72 8.05 6.35 -1.89
CA GLY A 72 7.19 6.01 -0.79
C GLY A 72 7.58 4.77 -0.02
N GLU A 73 6.94 4.61 1.13
CA GLU A 73 7.14 3.45 2.00
C GLU A 73 5.80 2.98 2.58
N ALA A 74 5.55 1.68 2.49
CA ALA A 74 4.47 1.04 3.22
C ALA A 74 4.93 0.69 4.63
N CYS A 75 4.23 1.18 5.64
CA CYS A 75 4.59 0.98 7.04
C CYS A 75 3.72 -0.13 7.66
N MET A 76 4.37 -1.10 8.29
CA MET A 76 3.74 -2.11 9.14
C MET A 76 4.21 -1.90 10.58
N TRP A 77 3.43 -1.16 11.36
CA TRP A 77 3.71 -0.95 12.78
C TRP A 77 3.38 -2.19 13.61
N GLY A 78 4.19 -2.43 14.66
CA GLY A 78 4.24 -3.68 15.41
C GLY A 78 3.26 -3.83 16.58
N GLU A 79 2.34 -2.89 16.82
CA GLU A 79 1.55 -2.88 18.07
C GLU A 79 0.70 -4.14 18.25
N TYR A 80 0.21 -4.71 17.15
CA TYR A 80 -0.55 -5.96 17.12
C TYR A 80 -0.08 -6.88 15.98
N VAL A 81 1.19 -6.75 15.59
CA VAL A 81 1.80 -7.50 14.48
C VAL A 81 3.02 -8.23 14.98
N ASP A 82 3.07 -9.53 14.73
CA ASP A 82 4.19 -10.40 15.11
C ASP A 82 4.38 -11.52 14.06
N GLY A 83 5.21 -12.51 14.38
CA GLY A 83 5.49 -13.64 13.49
C GLY A 83 4.26 -14.46 13.07
N THR A 84 3.13 -14.35 13.79
CA THR A 84 1.91 -15.10 13.48
C THR A 84 1.10 -14.47 12.34
N ASN A 85 1.26 -13.17 12.09
CA ASN A 85 0.37 -12.45 11.18
C ASN A 85 1.07 -11.42 10.27
N VAL A 86 2.38 -11.18 10.43
CA VAL A 86 3.10 -10.16 9.66
C VAL A 86 2.98 -10.39 8.15
N LEU A 87 3.13 -11.63 7.69
CA LEU A 87 3.12 -11.93 6.25
C LEU A 87 1.74 -11.79 5.63
N SER A 88 0.70 -12.34 6.29
CA SER A 88 -0.68 -12.27 5.80
C SER A 88 -1.24 -10.84 5.87
N ARG A 89 -0.82 -10.05 6.87
CA ARG A 89 -1.15 -8.62 6.92
C ARG A 89 -0.41 -7.82 5.86
N LEU A 90 0.86 -8.09 5.62
CA LEU A 90 1.65 -7.31 4.66
C LEU A 90 1.20 -7.61 3.21
N TRP A 91 1.04 -8.89 2.88
CA TRP A 91 0.82 -9.36 1.51
C TRP A 91 -0.61 -9.83 1.29
N PRO A 92 -1.26 -9.47 0.18
CA PRO A 92 -0.71 -8.77 -0.99
C PRO A 92 -0.89 -7.23 -0.92
N ARG A 93 -1.31 -6.67 0.21
CA ARG A 93 -1.62 -5.21 0.33
C ARG A 93 -0.43 -4.32 -0.01
N ALA A 94 0.77 -4.70 0.41
CA ALA A 94 2.01 -4.00 0.06
C ALA A 94 2.31 -4.06 -1.45
N SER A 95 1.83 -5.05 -2.19
CA SER A 95 1.99 -5.10 -3.66
C SER A 95 1.22 -3.99 -4.35
N ALA A 96 0.09 -3.54 -3.80
CA ALA A 96 -0.64 -2.38 -4.32
C ALA A 96 0.19 -1.08 -4.20
N VAL A 97 0.95 -0.95 -3.10
CA VAL A 97 1.88 0.17 -2.90
C VAL A 97 3.06 0.06 -3.86
N ALA A 98 3.60 -1.15 -4.03
CA ALA A 98 4.70 -1.40 -4.96
C ALA A 98 4.33 -1.04 -6.41
N GLU A 99 3.16 -1.47 -6.89
CA GLU A 99 2.72 -1.14 -8.27
C GLU A 99 2.53 0.37 -8.44
N ARG A 100 1.98 1.06 -7.44
CA ARG A 100 1.85 2.53 -7.45
C ARG A 100 3.19 3.26 -7.54
N LEU A 101 4.22 2.77 -6.85
CA LEU A 101 5.54 3.40 -6.82
C LEU A 101 6.40 3.02 -8.03
N TRP A 102 6.10 1.91 -8.69
CA TRP A 102 6.89 1.39 -9.80
C TRP A 102 6.35 1.77 -11.18
N SER A 103 5.04 1.69 -11.36
CA SER A 103 4.38 1.85 -12.66
C SER A 103 4.06 3.32 -12.98
N ASN A 104 3.77 3.60 -14.25
CA ASN A 104 3.32 4.93 -14.66
C ASN A 104 2.03 5.32 -13.90
N PRO A 105 1.95 6.55 -13.34
CA PRO A 105 0.74 7.04 -12.67
C PRO A 105 -0.52 6.95 -13.52
N LEU A 106 -0.41 7.04 -14.86
CA LEU A 106 -1.55 6.95 -15.78
C LEU A 106 -2.14 5.53 -15.84
N ASP A 107 -1.28 4.51 -15.76
CA ASP A 107 -1.67 3.09 -15.83
C ASP A 107 -2.19 2.55 -14.49
N THR A 108 -2.00 3.32 -13.42
CA THR A 108 -2.30 2.90 -12.04
C THR A 108 -3.57 3.54 -11.47
N ASN A 109 -4.55 3.91 -12.31
CA ASN A 109 -5.80 4.54 -11.84
C ASN A 109 -7.03 3.63 -11.86
N ASP A 110 -6.96 2.49 -12.55
CA ASP A 110 -8.07 1.56 -12.67
C ASP A 110 -7.98 0.41 -11.66
N ILE A 111 -8.90 0.42 -10.68
CA ILE A 111 -9.02 -0.62 -9.65
C ILE A 111 -9.58 -1.91 -10.23
N GLU A 112 -10.53 -1.82 -11.16
CA GLU A 112 -11.23 -2.99 -11.69
C GLU A 112 -10.28 -3.86 -12.51
N SER A 113 -9.33 -3.25 -13.21
CA SER A 113 -8.23 -3.96 -13.87
C SER A 113 -7.17 -4.43 -12.87
N ALA A 114 -6.81 -3.61 -11.87
CA ALA A 114 -5.77 -3.95 -10.89
C ALA A 114 -6.13 -5.16 -10.01
N LYS A 115 -7.41 -5.33 -9.63
CA LYS A 115 -7.85 -6.40 -8.73
C LYS A 115 -7.49 -7.80 -9.26
N PHE A 116 -7.66 -8.04 -10.56
CA PHE A 116 -7.38 -9.34 -11.17
C PHE A 116 -5.87 -9.61 -11.28
N ARG A 117 -5.07 -8.58 -11.58
CA ARG A 117 -3.60 -8.70 -11.57
C ARG A 117 -3.05 -8.96 -10.18
N LEU A 118 -3.60 -8.26 -9.18
CA LEU A 118 -3.23 -8.41 -7.78
C LEU A 118 -3.61 -9.81 -7.26
N ASP A 119 -4.77 -10.34 -7.65
CA ASP A 119 -5.22 -11.68 -7.28
C ASP A 119 -4.31 -12.75 -7.89
N GLN A 120 -3.98 -12.63 -9.18
CA GLN A 120 -2.99 -13.49 -9.83
C GLN A 120 -1.61 -13.39 -9.14
N HIS A 121 -1.21 -12.19 -8.71
CA HIS A 121 0.03 -11.99 -7.99
C HIS A 121 0.02 -12.63 -6.60
N ARG A 122 -1.11 -12.58 -5.88
CA ARG A 122 -1.31 -13.34 -4.64
C ARG A 122 -1.15 -14.84 -4.86
N CYS A 123 -1.73 -15.42 -5.91
CA CYS A 123 -1.52 -16.84 -6.22
C CYS A 123 -0.04 -17.17 -6.49
N ARG A 124 0.69 -16.28 -7.17
CA ARG A 124 2.15 -16.42 -7.34
C ARG A 124 2.92 -16.36 -6.03
N MET A 125 2.44 -15.61 -5.03
CA MET A 125 3.03 -15.56 -3.69
C MET A 125 2.82 -16.87 -2.92
N LEU A 126 1.60 -17.40 -2.95
CA LEU A 126 1.28 -18.68 -2.31
C LEU A 126 2.14 -19.82 -2.87
N ARG A 127 2.29 -19.88 -4.21
CA ARG A 127 3.19 -20.84 -4.87
C ARG A 127 4.66 -20.73 -4.43
N ARG A 128 5.06 -19.58 -3.87
CA ARG A 128 6.41 -19.32 -3.35
C ARG A 128 6.51 -19.46 -1.83
N GLY A 129 5.47 -19.96 -1.17
CA GLY A 129 5.44 -20.15 0.29
C GLY A 129 5.21 -18.85 1.08
N ILE A 130 4.71 -17.78 0.44
CA ILE A 130 4.35 -16.54 1.14
C ILE A 130 2.85 -16.62 1.47
N PRO A 131 2.45 -16.67 2.75
CA PRO A 131 1.05 -16.82 3.17
C PRO A 131 0.29 -15.48 3.04
N ALA A 132 0.05 -15.05 1.80
CA ALA A 132 -0.64 -13.80 1.48
C ALA A 132 -2.17 -13.93 1.68
N GLN A 133 -2.79 -12.92 2.30
CA GLN A 133 -4.24 -12.92 2.52
C GLN A 133 -5.04 -12.87 1.20
N PRO A 134 -6.26 -13.42 1.16
CA PRO A 134 -7.14 -13.28 0.00
C PRO A 134 -7.57 -11.82 -0.20
N ILE A 135 -7.87 -11.46 -1.44
CA ILE A 135 -8.46 -10.15 -1.79
C ILE A 135 -9.82 -10.25 -2.49
N LEU A 136 -10.12 -11.40 -3.10
CA LEU A 136 -11.39 -11.72 -3.76
C LEU A 136 -11.97 -13.01 -3.16
N ASN A 137 -13.19 -13.34 -3.54
CA ASN A 137 -13.89 -14.57 -3.14
C ASN A 137 -13.47 -15.83 -3.94
N GLY A 138 -12.26 -15.83 -4.51
CA GLY A 138 -11.71 -16.92 -5.33
C GLY A 138 -10.75 -17.83 -4.57
N PHE A 139 -10.10 -18.74 -5.31
CA PHE A 139 -9.11 -19.69 -4.80
C PHE A 139 -7.92 -19.82 -5.77
N CYS A 140 -6.74 -20.22 -5.27
CA CYS A 140 -5.52 -20.39 -6.09
C CYS A 140 -5.16 -21.84 -6.40
N GLY A 141 -6.11 -22.78 -6.27
CA GLY A 141 -5.88 -24.22 -6.45
C GLY A 141 -5.06 -24.84 -5.32
N ASP A 142 -4.20 -25.81 -5.66
CA ASP A 142 -3.40 -26.65 -4.76
C ASP A 142 -2.42 -25.88 -3.84
N TYR A 143 -2.30 -24.56 -4.00
CA TYR A 143 -1.38 -23.72 -3.24
C TYR A 143 -2.03 -23.00 -2.03
N GLU A 144 -3.36 -23.03 -1.87
CA GLU A 144 -4.02 -22.28 -0.79
C GLU A 144 -3.92 -22.91 0.59
N TRP A 145 -3.81 -24.23 0.63
CA TRP A 145 -3.54 -25.09 1.78
C TRP A 145 -2.88 -26.34 1.20
N GLU A 146 -2.36 -27.26 2.02
CA GLU A 146 -1.83 -28.56 1.59
C GLU A 146 -2.92 -29.45 0.96
N MET A 147 -3.61 -28.96 -0.07
CA MET A 147 -4.41 -29.72 -1.01
C MET A 147 -3.43 -30.44 -1.93
N ASN A 148 -2.68 -31.36 -1.34
CA ASN A 148 -1.99 -32.38 -2.12
C ASN A 148 -3.07 -33.12 -2.89
N ALA A 149 -3.11 -32.96 -4.22
CA ALA A 149 -3.97 -33.74 -5.10
C ALA A 149 -3.70 -35.26 -5.05
N ASN A 150 -2.80 -35.71 -4.17
CA ASN A 150 -2.41 -37.11 -3.95
C ASN A 150 -2.90 -37.68 -2.60
N GLU A 151 -3.71 -36.95 -1.82
CA GLU A 151 -4.28 -37.44 -0.54
C GLU A 151 -5.83 -37.47 -0.52
N LEU A 152 -6.47 -37.43 -1.70
CA LEU A 152 -7.90 -37.72 -1.89
C LEU A 152 -8.11 -38.97 -2.75
#